data_AF-A0A9D7T0Z9-F1
#
_entry.id   AF-A0A9D7T0Z9-F1
#
_cell.length_a   1.000
_cell.length_b   1.000
_cell.length_c   1.000
_cell.angle_alpha   90.00
_cell.angle_beta   90.00
_cell.angle_gamma   90.00
#
_symmetry.space_group_name_H-M   'P 1'
#
loop_
_entity.id
_entity.type
_entity.pdbx_description
1 polymer ?
#
loop_
_entity_poly.entity_id
_entity_poly.type
_entity_poly.pdbx_seq_one_letter_code
_entity_poly.pdbx_strand_id
1 'polypeptide(L)'
;MPHDPHAEFDHTVLEMIEHSPIGAVPRTLTHQDAIKRLLATQQVYASADYKDGFVTARSLGKQPSFCAENLEALIAGQITADALEANARIFDRYVQSLPEAHRARAESKRLMVAGKPAHHRSKHDGAVIHDPTHSLFLVPGAGTHPGLPGNYLYGFVHEMNAGAWTVHMHDSDDGAAKYDAPNQAEAFAKLQEAIASAPFHLSELESLGFAAI
;
A
#
# COMPACT_ATOMS: atom_id res chain seq x y z
N MET A 1 -34.35 8.84 0.68
CA MET A 1 -33.14 8.42 -0.06
C MET A 1 -33.48 8.45 -1.53
N PRO A 2 -32.87 9.32 -2.35
CA PRO A 2 -33.07 9.25 -3.80
C PRO A 2 -32.46 7.94 -4.31
N HIS A 3 -33.21 7.21 -5.14
CA HIS A 3 -32.74 6.01 -5.82
C HIS A 3 -31.68 6.43 -6.84
N ASP A 4 -30.46 5.93 -6.72
CA ASP A 4 -29.45 6.11 -7.76
C ASP A 4 -29.90 5.35 -9.02
N PRO A 5 -30.19 6.04 -10.15
CA PRO A 5 -30.66 5.37 -11.37
C PRO A 5 -29.59 4.47 -12.01
N HIS A 6 -28.33 4.54 -11.58
CA HIS A 6 -27.23 3.76 -12.12
C HIS A 6 -26.85 2.52 -11.30
N ALA A 7 -27.40 2.37 -10.09
CA ALA A 7 -26.95 1.36 -9.13
C ALA A 7 -26.95 -0.08 -9.66
N GLU A 8 -28.02 -0.51 -10.35
CA GLU A 8 -28.12 -1.87 -10.89
C GLU A 8 -27.08 -2.14 -11.98
N PHE A 9 -26.84 -1.16 -12.86
CA PHE A 9 -25.87 -1.28 -13.94
C PHE A 9 -24.43 -1.24 -13.39
N ASP A 10 -24.15 -0.35 -12.45
CA ASP A 10 -22.84 -0.26 -11.80
C ASP A 10 -22.53 -1.54 -11.02
N HIS A 11 -23.52 -2.14 -10.36
CA HIS A 11 -23.37 -3.47 -9.74
C HIS A 11 -23.05 -4.57 -10.78
N THR A 12 -23.73 -4.55 -11.92
CA THR A 12 -23.45 -5.50 -13.02
C THR A 12 -22.00 -5.36 -13.50
N VAL A 13 -21.50 -4.14 -13.66
CA VAL A 13 -20.12 -3.87 -14.07
C VAL A 13 -19.12 -4.35 -13.02
N LEU A 14 -19.40 -4.18 -11.72
CA LEU A 14 -18.57 -4.73 -10.64
C LEU A 14 -18.46 -6.25 -10.73
N GLU A 15 -19.59 -6.95 -10.91
CA GLU A 15 -19.59 -8.41 -11.05
C GLU A 15 -18.85 -8.85 -12.33
N MET A 16 -18.93 -8.09 -13.43
CA MET A 16 -18.15 -8.38 -14.64
C MET A 16 -16.64 -8.28 -14.40
N ILE A 17 -16.19 -7.28 -13.63
CA ILE A 17 -14.78 -7.13 -13.27
C ILE A 17 -14.32 -8.32 -12.42
N GLU A 18 -15.09 -8.71 -11.41
CA GLU A 18 -14.77 -9.82 -10.49
C GLU A 18 -14.63 -11.17 -11.21
N HIS A 19 -15.46 -11.43 -12.21
CA HIS A 19 -15.42 -12.69 -12.97
C HIS A 19 -14.42 -12.66 -14.12
N SER A 20 -13.79 -11.51 -14.39
CA SER A 20 -12.82 -11.34 -15.46
C SER A 20 -11.39 -11.58 -14.94
N PRO A 21 -10.62 -12.52 -15.51
CA PRO A 21 -9.26 -12.81 -15.04
C PRO A 21 -8.30 -11.61 -15.20
N ILE A 22 -8.66 -10.63 -16.03
CA ILE A 22 -7.87 -9.42 -16.30
C ILE A 22 -8.63 -8.14 -15.93
N GLY A 23 -9.81 -8.27 -15.31
CA GLY A 23 -10.64 -7.11 -14.96
C GLY A 23 -11.18 -6.31 -16.15
N ALA A 24 -11.28 -6.93 -17.33
CA ALA A 24 -11.74 -6.27 -18.54
C ALA A 24 -13.26 -6.07 -18.54
N VAL A 25 -13.68 -4.90 -19.03
CA VAL A 25 -15.08 -4.57 -19.32
C VAL A 25 -15.23 -4.18 -20.81
N PRO A 26 -16.42 -4.34 -21.41
CA PRO A 26 -16.69 -3.89 -22.77
C PRO A 26 -16.35 -2.42 -22.99
N ARG A 27 -15.78 -2.10 -24.14
CA ARG A 27 -15.41 -0.72 -24.52
C ARG A 27 -16.58 0.06 -25.14
N THR A 28 -17.77 -0.04 -24.55
CA THR A 28 -18.92 0.78 -24.96
C THR A 28 -19.02 2.02 -24.07
N LEU A 29 -19.64 3.10 -24.57
CA LEU A 29 -19.76 4.36 -23.82
C LEU A 29 -20.42 4.16 -22.44
N THR A 30 -21.48 3.34 -22.36
CA THR A 30 -22.19 3.05 -21.12
C THR A 30 -21.29 2.40 -20.05
N HIS A 31 -20.43 1.47 -20.46
CA HIS A 31 -19.48 0.83 -19.52
C HIS A 31 -18.38 1.80 -19.09
N GLN A 32 -17.89 2.63 -20.01
CA GLN A 32 -16.89 3.65 -19.67
C GLN A 32 -17.44 4.69 -18.69
N ASP A 33 -18.71 5.07 -18.83
CA ASP A 33 -19.37 5.98 -17.88
C ASP A 33 -19.60 5.32 -16.52
N ALA A 34 -19.95 4.03 -16.48
CA ALA A 34 -20.03 3.25 -15.24
C ALA A 34 -18.67 3.15 -14.55
N ILE A 35 -17.60 2.82 -15.29
CA ILE A 35 -16.24 2.79 -14.75
C ILE A 35 -15.84 4.14 -14.17
N LYS A 36 -16.12 5.26 -14.84
CA LYS A 36 -15.83 6.60 -14.31
C LYS A 36 -16.54 6.86 -12.98
N ARG A 37 -17.81 6.49 -12.85
CA ARG A 37 -18.56 6.60 -11.59
C ARG A 37 -17.95 5.72 -10.51
N LEU A 38 -17.68 4.46 -10.83
CA LEU A 38 -17.12 3.49 -9.89
C LEU A 38 -15.73 3.92 -9.38
N LEU A 39 -14.86 4.44 -10.27
CA LEU A 39 -13.58 5.04 -9.91
C LEU A 39 -13.75 6.26 -9.00
N ALA A 40 -14.69 7.16 -9.32
CA ALA A 40 -14.97 8.33 -8.49
C ALA A 40 -15.49 7.97 -7.09
N THR A 41 -16.15 6.81 -6.95
CA THR A 41 -16.61 6.27 -5.66
C THR A 41 -15.65 5.25 -5.05
N GLN A 42 -14.45 5.06 -5.63
CA GLN A 42 -13.40 4.14 -5.16
C GLN A 42 -13.88 2.69 -4.97
N GLN A 43 -14.92 2.29 -5.71
CA GLN A 43 -15.39 0.90 -5.74
C GLN A 43 -14.56 0.03 -6.68
N VAL A 44 -13.84 0.65 -7.61
CA VAL A 44 -12.88 0.00 -8.50
C VAL A 44 -11.60 0.82 -8.59
N TYR A 45 -10.51 0.14 -8.90
CA TYR A 45 -9.20 0.72 -9.12
C TYR A 45 -8.65 0.23 -10.47
N ALA A 46 -7.77 1.01 -11.09
CA ALA A 46 -7.03 0.55 -12.26
C ALA A 46 -6.14 -0.64 -11.89
N SER A 47 -6.12 -1.68 -12.70
CA SER A 47 -5.27 -2.85 -12.47
C SER A 47 -3.79 -2.47 -12.63
N ALA A 48 -2.98 -2.92 -11.69
CA ALA A 48 -1.52 -2.84 -11.81
C ALA A 48 -0.99 -3.82 -12.88
N ASP A 49 -1.68 -4.94 -13.08
CA ASP A 49 -1.20 -6.08 -13.88
C ASP A 49 -1.64 -6.04 -15.34
N TYR A 50 -2.79 -5.43 -15.61
CA TYR A 50 -3.41 -5.47 -16.93
C TYR A 50 -3.75 -4.06 -17.42
N LYS A 51 -3.23 -3.71 -18.60
CA LYS A 51 -3.57 -2.45 -19.26
C LYS A 51 -5.07 -2.41 -19.54
N ASP A 52 -5.71 -1.30 -19.17
CA ASP A 52 -7.15 -1.07 -19.29
C ASP A 52 -8.02 -2.08 -18.49
N GLY A 53 -7.41 -2.83 -17.57
CA GLY A 53 -8.08 -3.71 -16.63
C GLY A 53 -8.42 -3.00 -15.32
N PHE A 54 -9.36 -3.54 -14.56
CA PHE A 54 -9.81 -3.00 -13.28
C PHE A 54 -9.81 -4.07 -12.18
N VAL A 55 -9.74 -3.64 -10.94
CA VAL A 55 -9.94 -4.49 -9.76
C VAL A 55 -10.97 -3.82 -8.85
N THR A 56 -11.81 -4.58 -8.16
CA THR A 56 -12.80 -4.02 -7.24
C THR A 56 -12.20 -3.81 -5.86
N ALA A 57 -12.73 -2.85 -5.10
CA ALA A 57 -12.39 -2.71 -3.68
C ALA A 57 -12.71 -3.99 -2.88
N ARG A 58 -13.77 -4.70 -3.27
CA ARG A 58 -14.17 -5.96 -2.64
C ARG A 58 -13.12 -7.06 -2.83
N SER A 59 -12.52 -7.18 -4.02
CA SER A 59 -11.49 -8.20 -4.27
C SER A 59 -10.18 -7.84 -3.57
N LEU A 60 -9.80 -6.56 -3.59
CA LEU A 60 -8.63 -6.07 -2.86
C LEU A 60 -8.76 -6.23 -1.35
N GLY A 61 -9.94 -6.02 -0.77
CA GLY A 61 -10.18 -6.18 0.67
C GLY A 61 -10.09 -7.64 1.17
N LYS A 62 -9.98 -8.62 0.27
CA LYS A 62 -9.69 -10.02 0.63
C LYS A 62 -8.20 -10.35 0.61
N GLN A 63 -7.38 -9.44 0.09
CA GLN A 63 -5.95 -9.64 -0.01
C GLN A 63 -5.26 -9.33 1.33
N PRO A 64 -4.17 -10.05 1.67
CA PRO A 64 -3.43 -9.78 2.90
C PRO A 64 -2.68 -8.44 2.81
N SER A 65 -2.46 -7.80 3.96
CA SER A 65 -1.43 -6.78 4.09
C SER A 65 -0.15 -7.40 4.63
N PHE A 66 1.01 -6.82 4.30
CA PHE A 66 2.31 -7.29 4.72
C PHE A 66 2.99 -6.23 5.57
N CYS A 67 3.35 -6.57 6.80
CA CYS A 67 4.25 -5.79 7.66
C CYS A 67 5.15 -6.77 8.40
N ALA A 68 6.06 -6.30 9.24
CA ALA A 68 6.90 -7.17 10.06
C ALA A 68 6.05 -8.11 10.93
N GLU A 69 6.30 -9.43 10.89
CA GLU A 69 5.55 -10.43 11.69
C GLU A 69 5.62 -10.17 13.20
N ASN A 70 6.73 -9.58 13.64
CA ASN A 70 7.00 -9.23 15.02
C ASN A 70 6.77 -7.73 15.31
N LEU A 71 5.99 -7.03 14.48
CA LEU A 71 5.63 -5.63 14.70
C LEU A 71 4.94 -5.41 16.06
N GLU A 72 3.99 -6.26 16.43
CA GLU A 72 3.29 -6.16 17.72
C GLU A 72 4.24 -6.35 18.91
N ALA A 73 5.27 -7.19 18.77
CA ALA A 73 6.28 -7.36 19.81
C ALA A 73 7.13 -6.09 19.98
N LEU A 74 7.39 -5.36 18.89
CA LEU A 74 8.08 -4.06 18.95
C LEU A 74 7.18 -3.01 19.62
N ILE A 75 5.90 -2.94 19.24
CA ILE A 75 4.91 -2.02 19.84
C ILE A 75 4.75 -2.29 21.34
N ALA A 76 4.76 -3.55 21.75
CA ALA A 76 4.68 -3.96 23.15
C ALA A 76 6.00 -3.76 23.92
N GLY A 77 7.08 -3.27 23.27
CA GLY A 77 8.40 -3.09 23.88
C GLY A 77 9.09 -4.39 24.27
N GLN A 78 8.68 -5.53 23.68
CA GLN A 78 9.25 -6.86 23.95
C GLN A 78 10.52 -7.12 23.16
N ILE A 79 10.69 -6.43 22.03
CA ILE A 79 11.89 -6.47 21.19
C ILE A 79 12.35 -5.05 20.87
N THR A 80 13.59 -4.93 20.41
CA THR A 80 14.19 -3.70 19.90
C THR A 80 14.13 -3.67 18.37
N ALA A 81 14.38 -2.49 17.78
CA ALA A 81 14.26 -2.27 16.34
C ALA A 81 15.17 -3.17 15.48
N ASP A 82 16.35 -3.54 16.00
CA ASP A 82 17.31 -4.44 15.36
C ASP A 82 16.82 -5.88 15.25
N ALA A 83 15.85 -6.28 16.09
CA ALA A 83 15.22 -7.59 16.05
C ALA A 83 13.98 -7.62 15.14
N LEU A 84 13.55 -6.49 14.58
CA LEU A 84 12.41 -6.43 13.68
C LEU A 84 12.69 -7.22 12.40
N GLU A 85 11.66 -7.87 11.86
CA GLU A 85 11.78 -8.58 10.60
C GLU A 85 12.35 -7.68 9.49
N ALA A 86 13.39 -8.18 8.81
CA ALA A 86 14.02 -7.46 7.72
C ALA A 86 13.06 -7.21 6.55
N ASN A 87 13.11 -6.02 5.97
CA ASN A 87 12.28 -5.60 4.82
C ASN A 87 12.34 -6.59 3.64
N ALA A 88 13.50 -7.24 3.43
CA ALA A 88 13.65 -8.27 2.41
C ALA A 88 12.68 -9.45 2.61
N ARG A 89 12.47 -9.90 3.85
CA ARG A 89 11.57 -11.01 4.16
C ARG A 89 10.09 -10.61 4.04
N ILE A 90 9.76 -9.39 4.44
CA ILE A 90 8.41 -8.81 4.25
C ILE A 90 8.09 -8.79 2.74
N PHE A 91 9.04 -8.33 1.93
CA PHE A 91 8.89 -8.32 0.47
C PHE A 91 8.82 -9.73 -0.13
N ASP A 92 9.60 -10.69 0.38
CA ASP A 92 9.53 -12.10 -0.05
C ASP A 92 8.12 -12.68 0.14
N ARG A 93 7.48 -12.43 1.29
CA ARG A 93 6.10 -12.87 1.55
C ARG A 93 5.13 -12.27 0.53
N TYR A 94 5.26 -10.97 0.25
CA TYR A 94 4.47 -10.30 -0.77
C TYR A 94 4.64 -10.97 -2.14
N VAL A 95 5.88 -11.18 -2.61
CA VAL A 95 6.13 -11.82 -3.91
C VAL A 95 5.56 -13.24 -3.96
N GLN A 96 5.71 -14.01 -2.88
CA GLN A 96 5.19 -15.38 -2.81
C GLN A 96 3.67 -15.45 -2.84
N SER A 97 2.98 -14.42 -2.32
CA SER A 97 1.52 -14.34 -2.34
C SER A 97 0.93 -14.13 -3.74
N LEU A 98 1.74 -13.61 -4.68
CA LEU A 98 1.28 -13.29 -6.02
C LEU A 98 1.15 -14.55 -6.90
N PRO A 99 0.24 -14.52 -7.90
CA PRO A 99 0.24 -15.46 -9.01
C PRO A 99 1.61 -15.49 -9.70
N GLU A 100 2.02 -16.67 -10.17
CA GLU A 100 3.35 -16.91 -10.76
C GLU A 100 3.69 -15.92 -11.89
N ALA A 101 2.70 -15.60 -12.73
CA ALA A 101 2.84 -14.66 -13.85
C ALA A 101 3.26 -13.24 -13.44
N HIS A 102 3.03 -12.84 -12.19
CA HIS A 102 3.32 -11.48 -11.69
C HIS A 102 4.61 -11.41 -10.87
N ARG A 103 5.16 -12.54 -10.43
CA ARG A 103 6.30 -12.59 -9.50
C ARG A 103 7.56 -11.96 -10.07
N ALA A 104 7.91 -12.24 -11.33
CA ALA A 104 9.10 -11.65 -11.97
C ALA A 104 9.03 -10.12 -12.06
N ARG A 105 7.83 -9.58 -12.29
CA ARG A 105 7.59 -8.13 -12.33
C ARG A 105 7.60 -7.52 -10.93
N ALA A 106 7.14 -8.25 -9.92
CA ALA A 106 7.26 -7.81 -8.53
C ALA A 106 8.74 -7.77 -8.11
N GLU A 107 9.51 -8.81 -8.44
CA GLU A 107 10.94 -8.89 -8.14
C GLU A 107 11.76 -7.77 -8.77
N SER A 108 11.40 -7.31 -9.98
CA SER A 108 12.11 -6.17 -10.59
C SER A 108 11.97 -4.87 -9.80
N LYS A 109 10.96 -4.77 -8.92
CA LYS A 109 10.74 -3.63 -8.01
C LYS A 109 11.45 -3.80 -6.65
N ARG A 110 12.14 -4.92 -6.39
CA ARG A 110 12.78 -5.20 -5.08
C ARG A 110 13.75 -4.10 -4.64
N LEU A 111 14.60 -3.61 -5.53
CA LEU A 111 15.58 -2.58 -5.17
C LEU A 111 14.91 -1.26 -4.75
N MET A 112 13.77 -0.93 -5.37
CA MET A 112 12.98 0.26 -5.07
C MET A 112 12.28 0.14 -3.71
N VAL A 113 11.70 -1.04 -3.41
CA VAL A 113 10.82 -1.26 -2.26
C VAL A 113 11.57 -1.80 -1.02
N ALA A 114 12.52 -2.71 -1.21
CA ALA A 114 13.23 -3.37 -0.11
C ALA A 114 14.76 -3.14 -0.16
N GLY A 115 15.27 -2.52 -1.22
CA GLY A 115 16.70 -2.33 -1.47
C GLY A 115 17.34 -1.16 -0.73
N LYS A 116 16.58 -0.33 -0.02
CA LYS A 116 17.12 0.72 0.86
C LYS A 116 17.11 0.25 2.31
N PRO A 117 18.16 -0.41 2.80
CA PRO A 117 18.40 -0.36 4.23
C PRO A 117 18.70 1.10 4.58
N ALA A 118 18.01 1.64 5.59
CA ALA A 118 18.40 2.90 6.23
C ALA A 118 19.69 2.69 7.03
N HIS A 119 20.76 2.23 6.39
CA HIS A 119 22.08 2.20 6.99
C HIS A 119 22.58 3.64 6.98
N HIS A 120 22.34 4.36 8.07
CA HIS A 120 23.13 5.54 8.40
C HIS A 120 24.59 5.07 8.56
N ARG A 121 25.36 5.18 7.47
CA ARG A 121 26.79 4.90 7.48
C ARG A 121 27.45 5.94 8.37
N SER A 122 27.85 5.53 9.57
CA SER A 122 28.54 6.36 10.55
C SER A 122 29.89 6.84 9.98
N LYS A 123 30.00 8.16 9.79
CA LYS A 123 31.25 8.87 10.02
C LYS A 123 31.06 9.60 11.35
N HIS A 124 31.75 9.15 12.39
CA HIS A 124 32.16 9.85 13.62
C HIS A 124 31.97 9.03 14.92
N ASP A 125 33.01 9.15 15.75
CA ASP A 125 33.33 8.43 16.98
C ASP A 125 32.27 8.52 18.09
N GLY A 126 32.03 7.39 18.75
CA GLY A 126 31.92 7.33 20.22
C GLY A 126 30.56 7.50 20.89
N ALA A 127 29.46 7.79 20.17
CA ALA A 127 28.12 7.80 20.77
C ALA A 127 27.46 6.41 20.69
N VAL A 128 26.57 6.07 21.64
CA VAL A 128 25.67 4.92 21.50
C VAL A 128 24.74 5.22 20.33
N ILE A 129 25.00 4.60 19.18
CA ILE A 129 24.24 4.79 17.95
C ILE A 129 22.99 3.91 18.04
N HIS A 130 21.82 4.54 18.12
CA HIS A 130 20.55 3.87 17.87
C HIS A 130 20.40 3.75 16.35
N ASP A 131 20.28 2.53 15.83
CA ASP A 131 19.94 2.33 14.43
C ASP A 131 18.48 2.78 14.23
N PRO A 132 18.21 3.77 13.35
CA PRO A 132 16.86 4.27 13.17
C PRO A 132 15.97 3.14 12.64
N THR A 133 14.78 3.03 13.22
CA THR A 133 13.82 2.04 12.74
C THR A 133 13.42 2.41 11.31
N HIS A 134 13.40 1.43 10.41
CA HIS A 134 12.90 1.59 9.04
C HIS A 134 12.24 0.31 8.57
N SER A 135 10.92 0.22 8.79
CA SER A 135 10.14 -0.98 8.52
C SER A 135 9.23 -0.81 7.32
N LEU A 136 9.36 -1.71 6.35
CA LEU A 136 8.50 -1.82 5.18
C LEU A 136 7.14 -2.37 5.56
N PHE A 137 6.11 -1.86 4.90
CA PHE A 137 4.80 -2.50 4.85
C PHE A 137 4.21 -2.37 3.44
N LEU A 138 3.32 -3.29 3.08
CA LEU A 138 2.58 -3.29 1.82
C LEU A 138 1.10 -3.52 2.12
N VAL A 139 0.23 -2.75 1.47
CA VAL A 139 -1.22 -2.84 1.63
C VAL A 139 -1.91 -2.87 0.28
N PRO A 140 -3.04 -3.60 0.12
CA PRO A 140 -3.83 -3.54 -1.09
C PRO A 140 -4.31 -2.11 -1.35
N GLY A 141 -4.25 -1.64 -2.59
CA GLY A 141 -4.67 -0.30 -2.96
C GLY A 141 -4.17 0.17 -4.32
N ALA A 142 -4.37 1.45 -4.59
CA ALA A 142 -3.88 2.09 -5.80
C ALA A 142 -3.52 3.56 -5.54
N GLY A 143 -2.82 4.18 -6.48
CA GLY A 143 -2.51 5.60 -6.44
C GLY A 143 -2.78 6.29 -7.77
N THR A 144 -2.22 7.48 -7.90
CA THR A 144 -2.20 8.23 -9.17
C THR A 144 -1.59 7.40 -10.30
N HIS A 145 -0.63 6.55 -9.96
CA HIS A 145 -0.10 5.52 -10.83
C HIS A 145 -0.57 4.14 -10.34
N PRO A 146 -0.58 3.13 -11.23
CA PRO A 146 -0.85 1.77 -10.80
C PRO A 146 0.09 1.35 -9.67
N GLY A 147 -0.42 0.59 -8.70
CA GLY A 147 0.39 0.04 -7.63
C GLY A 147 1.41 -0.99 -8.12
N LEU A 148 2.12 -1.60 -7.17
CA LEU A 148 2.91 -2.80 -7.42
C LEU A 148 2.00 -3.94 -7.93
N PRO A 149 2.57 -4.97 -8.58
CA PRO A 149 1.82 -6.14 -9.01
C PRO A 149 0.89 -6.70 -7.93
N GLY A 150 -0.33 -7.08 -8.32
CA GLY A 150 -1.40 -7.44 -7.39
C GLY A 150 -2.17 -6.25 -6.80
N ASN A 151 -1.90 -5.01 -7.25
CA ASN A 151 -2.47 -3.76 -6.74
C ASN A 151 -2.09 -3.52 -5.27
N TYR A 152 -0.78 -3.42 -5.02
CA TYR A 152 -0.24 -3.06 -3.71
C TYR A 152 0.39 -1.66 -3.71
N LEU A 153 0.11 -0.90 -2.67
CA LEU A 153 0.93 0.23 -2.25
C LEU A 153 2.04 -0.28 -1.33
N TYR A 154 3.18 0.41 -1.31
CA TYR A 154 4.24 0.13 -0.35
C TYR A 154 4.53 1.36 0.49
N GLY A 155 4.95 1.16 1.72
CA GLY A 155 5.22 2.24 2.65
C GLY A 155 6.31 1.89 3.65
N PHE A 156 6.76 2.92 4.35
CA PHE A 156 7.75 2.77 5.41
C PHE A 156 7.32 3.57 6.63
N VAL A 157 7.40 2.93 7.80
CA VAL A 157 7.47 3.65 9.06
C VAL A 157 8.94 3.79 9.42
N HIS A 158 9.38 5.02 9.65
CA HIS A 158 10.78 5.25 10.01
C HIS A 158 10.99 6.43 10.95
N GLU A 159 12.07 6.31 11.71
CA GLU A 159 12.60 7.38 12.54
C GLU A 159 13.44 8.32 11.67
N MET A 160 13.09 9.60 11.72
CA MET A 160 13.81 10.71 11.09
C MET A 160 14.82 11.31 12.08
N ASN A 161 15.73 12.16 11.57
CA ASN A 161 16.70 12.86 12.41
C ASN A 161 16.01 13.59 13.58
N ALA A 162 16.63 13.58 14.76
CA ALA A 162 16.16 14.20 16.00
C ALA A 162 14.90 13.55 16.65
N GLY A 163 14.61 12.29 16.34
CA GLY A 163 13.57 11.50 17.03
C GLY A 163 12.14 11.76 16.53
N ALA A 164 11.98 12.50 15.43
CA ALA A 164 10.71 12.61 14.72
C ALA A 164 10.42 11.30 13.97
N TRP A 165 9.15 10.98 13.74
CA TRP A 165 8.75 9.76 13.04
C TRP A 165 7.88 10.09 11.84
N THR A 166 7.97 9.29 10.78
CA THR A 166 7.11 9.48 9.61
C THR A 166 6.63 8.13 9.08
N VAL A 167 5.37 8.12 8.63
CA VAL A 167 4.79 7.02 7.84
C VAL A 167 4.66 7.49 6.40
N HIS A 168 5.37 6.84 5.48
CA HIS A 168 5.30 7.09 4.04
C HIS A 168 4.48 6.01 3.37
N MET A 169 3.73 6.39 2.34
CA MET A 169 3.04 5.48 1.43
C MET A 169 3.32 5.90 -0.01
N HIS A 170 3.54 4.93 -0.88
CA HIS A 170 3.92 5.11 -2.28
C HIS A 170 3.11 4.16 -3.19
N ASP A 171 2.74 4.66 -4.37
CA ASP A 171 2.43 3.82 -5.52
C ASP A 171 3.72 3.32 -6.20
N SER A 172 3.63 2.66 -7.36
CA SER A 172 4.82 2.01 -7.96
C SER A 172 5.82 2.94 -8.66
N ASP A 173 5.55 4.25 -8.64
CA ASP A 173 6.33 5.29 -9.29
C ASP A 173 6.60 6.42 -8.27
N ASP A 174 6.07 7.62 -8.48
CA ASP A 174 6.32 8.80 -7.63
C ASP A 174 5.06 9.28 -6.88
N GLY A 175 3.90 8.62 -7.01
CA GLY A 175 2.73 9.02 -6.25
C GLY A 175 2.93 8.64 -4.78
N ALA A 176 2.86 9.64 -3.89
CA ALA A 176 3.17 9.41 -2.49
C ALA A 176 2.36 10.29 -1.52
N ALA A 177 2.21 9.77 -0.31
CA ALA A 177 1.61 10.47 0.81
C ALA A 177 2.42 10.21 2.08
N LYS A 178 2.46 11.18 2.99
CA LYS A 178 3.15 11.04 4.27
C LYS A 178 2.32 11.49 5.46
N TYR A 179 2.61 10.92 6.62
CA TYR A 179 2.12 11.39 7.91
C TYR A 179 3.31 11.59 8.84
N ASP A 180 3.49 12.82 9.33
CA ASP A 180 4.52 13.16 10.31
C ASP A 180 3.95 12.95 11.73
N ALA A 181 4.60 12.08 12.51
CA ALA A 181 4.23 11.71 13.86
C ALA A 181 5.24 12.25 14.89
N PRO A 182 4.78 12.71 16.06
CA PRO A 182 5.65 13.28 17.08
C PRO A 182 6.47 12.23 17.84
N ASN A 183 6.10 10.96 17.80
CA ASN A 183 6.79 9.87 18.48
C ASN A 183 6.52 8.50 17.83
N GLN A 184 7.28 7.51 18.29
CA GLN A 184 7.20 6.11 17.83
C GLN A 184 5.79 5.52 17.97
N ALA A 185 5.15 5.69 19.12
CA ALA A 185 3.85 5.08 19.40
C ALA A 185 2.76 5.61 18.44
N GLU A 186 2.75 6.91 18.17
CA GLU A 186 1.81 7.52 17.22
C GLU A 186 2.07 7.10 15.77
N ALA A 187 3.34 6.94 15.38
CA ALA A 187 3.67 6.44 14.05
C ALA A 187 3.18 5.01 13.84
N PHE A 188 3.37 4.14 14.83
CA PHE A 188 2.90 2.75 14.76
C PHE A 188 1.37 2.64 14.85
N ALA A 189 0.71 3.47 15.67
CA ALA A 189 -0.75 3.55 15.69
C ALA A 189 -1.30 3.99 14.32
N LYS A 190 -0.67 4.98 13.68
CA LYS A 190 -1.06 5.44 12.34
C LYS A 190 -0.79 4.36 11.27
N LEU A 191 0.29 3.61 11.38
CA LEU A 191 0.54 2.45 10.53
C LEU A 191 -0.57 1.40 10.66
N GLN A 192 -0.95 1.03 11.89
CA GLN A 192 -2.02 0.07 12.13
C GLN A 192 -3.36 0.57 11.57
N GLU A 193 -3.68 1.86 11.73
CA GLU A 193 -4.87 2.49 11.15
C GLU A 193 -4.86 2.43 9.62
N ALA A 194 -3.72 2.74 8.98
CA ALA A 194 -3.58 2.65 7.54
C ALA A 194 -3.76 1.21 7.05
N ILE A 195 -3.14 0.23 7.70
CA ILE A 195 -3.31 -1.20 7.37
C ILE A 195 -4.77 -1.63 7.51
N ALA A 196 -5.44 -1.23 8.60
CA ALA A 196 -6.83 -1.59 8.85
C ALA A 196 -7.83 -0.91 7.88
N SER A 197 -7.43 0.22 7.28
CA SER A 197 -8.25 0.96 6.33
C SER A 197 -8.11 0.46 4.89
N ALA A 198 -7.13 -0.40 4.60
CA ALA A 198 -6.94 -0.95 3.28
C ALA A 198 -8.15 -1.83 2.84
N PRO A 199 -8.57 -1.78 1.56
CA PRO A 199 -7.93 -1.06 0.47
C PRO A 199 -8.39 0.38 0.34
N PHE A 200 -7.51 1.23 -0.21
CA PHE A 200 -7.81 2.63 -0.52
C PHE A 200 -6.99 3.11 -1.73
N HIS A 201 -7.43 4.22 -2.31
CA HIS A 201 -6.63 5.06 -3.18
C HIS A 201 -5.74 6.00 -2.34
N LEU A 202 -4.52 6.33 -2.81
CA LEU A 202 -3.63 7.27 -2.10
C LEU A 202 -4.30 8.60 -1.73
N SER A 203 -5.17 9.12 -2.60
CA SER A 203 -5.91 10.37 -2.33
C SER A 203 -6.88 10.27 -1.14
N GLU A 204 -7.33 9.06 -0.77
CA GLU A 204 -8.22 8.87 0.37
C GLU A 204 -7.48 8.98 1.71
N LEU A 205 -6.15 8.85 1.71
CA LEU A 205 -5.33 8.99 2.92
C LEU A 205 -5.37 10.40 3.52
N GLU A 206 -5.78 11.41 2.75
CA GLU A 206 -6.03 12.75 3.29
C GLU A 206 -7.07 12.72 4.42
N SER A 207 -8.08 11.86 4.33
CA SER A 207 -9.08 11.67 5.39
C SER A 207 -8.51 11.05 6.67
N LEU A 208 -7.36 10.35 6.57
CA LEU A 208 -6.61 9.78 7.68
C LEU A 208 -5.49 10.73 8.18
N GLY A 209 -5.40 11.93 7.61
CA GLY A 209 -4.44 12.97 7.99
C GLY A 209 -3.10 12.90 7.26
N PHE A 210 -2.96 12.09 6.21
CA PHE A 210 -1.76 12.12 5.38
C PHE A 210 -1.78 13.34 4.45
N ALA A 211 -0.60 13.85 4.13
CA ALA A 211 -0.41 14.88 3.11
C ALA A 211 0.25 14.27 1.87
N ALA A 212 -0.28 14.59 0.68
CA ALA A 212 0.40 14.29 -0.59
C ALA A 212 1.76 15.03 -0.66
N ILE A 213 2.76 14.40 -1.27
CA ILE A 213 4.13 14.92 -1.39
C ILE A 213 4.69 14.86 -2.80
#